data_AF-A0A6J1P5T3-F1
#
_entry.id   AF-A0A6J1P5T3-F1
#
_cell.length_a   1.000
_cell.length_b   1.000
_cell.length_c   1.000
_cell.angle_alpha   90.00
_cell.angle_beta   90.00
_cell.angle_gamma   90.00
#
_symmetry.space_group_name_H-M   'P 1'
#
loop_
_entity.id
_entity.type
_entity.pdbx_description
1 polymer ?
#
loop_
_entity_poly.entity_id
_entity_poly.type
_entity_poly.pdbx_seq_one_letter_code
_entity_poly.pdbx_strand_id
1 'polypeptide(L)'
;MPGALRRVEGAATLLQQASDMLRADPYSGPARKKLIEGSRGILQGTSALLLCFDESEVRKIVKECKKVLDYLGVAEVIDTMEDLVQFLRDISPALSKAAREVAARASELTHPPHAETLARCLESVKRLAPVLICAMKIYIHILAEANGGKGIEDAAENRNYLAQRMADEIHEIIR
;
A
#
# COMPACT_ATOMS: atom_id res chain seq x y z
N MET A 1 15.09 -6.65 -10.08
CA MET A 1 16.09 -7.42 -9.29
C MET A 1 17.32 -7.89 -10.10
N PRO A 2 17.24 -8.62 -11.24
CA PRO A 2 18.43 -9.18 -11.91
C PRO A 2 19.49 -8.15 -12.33
N GLY A 3 19.07 -6.95 -12.75
CA GLY A 3 19.99 -5.87 -13.10
C GLY A 3 20.76 -5.29 -11.92
N ALA A 4 20.16 -5.24 -10.72
CA ALA A 4 20.83 -4.76 -9.51
C ALA A 4 21.92 -5.74 -9.07
N LEU A 5 21.65 -7.05 -9.11
CA LEU A 5 22.62 -8.11 -8.78
C LEU A 5 23.84 -8.07 -9.70
N ARG A 6 23.63 -8.03 -11.03
CA ARG A 6 24.72 -7.91 -12.00
C ARG A 6 25.58 -6.67 -11.78
N ARG A 7 24.97 -5.56 -11.36
CA ARG A 7 25.69 -4.32 -11.04
C ARG A 7 26.59 -4.49 -9.81
N VAL A 8 26.11 -5.15 -8.76
CA VAL A 8 26.91 -5.46 -7.56
C VAL A 8 28.07 -6.39 -7.91
N GLU A 9 27.83 -7.45 -8.68
CA GLU A 9 28.86 -8.40 -9.12
C GLU A 9 29.96 -7.72 -9.96
N GLY A 10 29.56 -6.90 -10.94
CA GLY A 10 30.49 -6.14 -11.76
C GLY A 10 31.31 -5.14 -10.93
N ALA A 11 30.67 -4.46 -9.98
CA ALA A 11 31.34 -3.53 -9.09
C ALA A 11 32.34 -4.23 -8.14
N ALA A 12 31.99 -5.40 -7.61
CA ALA A 12 32.88 -6.22 -6.79
C ALA A 12 34.12 -6.67 -7.59
N THR A 13 33.93 -7.04 -8.85
CA THR A 13 35.02 -7.39 -9.76
C THR A 13 35.97 -6.21 -9.98
N LEU A 14 35.46 -4.99 -10.15
CA LEU A 14 36.28 -3.78 -10.27
C LEU A 14 37.08 -3.49 -9.00
N LEU A 15 36.47 -3.69 -7.82
CA LEU A 15 37.15 -3.50 -6.53
C LEU A 15 38.29 -4.51 -6.33
N GLN A 16 38.06 -5.78 -6.69
CA GLN A 16 39.09 -6.81 -6.63
C GLN A 16 40.28 -6.45 -7.53
N GLN A 17 40.00 -6.09 -8.80
CA GLN A 17 41.03 -5.66 -9.74
C GLN A 17 41.79 -4.42 -9.25
N ALA A 18 41.09 -3.44 -8.66
CA ALA A 18 41.74 -2.26 -8.09
C ALA A 18 42.67 -2.62 -6.92
N SER A 19 42.25 -3.55 -6.06
CA SER A 19 43.06 -4.04 -4.94
C SER A 19 44.34 -4.71 -5.41
N ASP A 20 44.24 -5.59 -6.42
CA ASP A 20 45.39 -6.29 -6.99
C ASP A 20 46.39 -5.31 -7.64
N MET A 21 45.88 -4.31 -8.36
CA MET A 21 46.71 -3.27 -8.99
C MET A 21 47.39 -2.36 -7.96
N LEU A 22 46.70 -1.94 -6.89
CA LEU A 22 47.28 -1.09 -5.84
C LEU A 22 48.30 -1.84 -4.97
N ARG A 23 48.16 -3.17 -4.85
CA ARG A 23 49.16 -4.00 -4.18
C ARG A 23 50.48 -4.05 -4.97
N ALA A 24 50.41 -4.08 -6.29
CA ALA A 24 51.58 -4.07 -7.17
C ALA A 24 52.19 -2.67 -7.32
N ASP A 25 51.35 -1.64 -7.51
CA ASP A 25 51.76 -0.24 -7.63
C ASP A 25 50.78 0.68 -6.85
N PRO A 26 51.18 1.17 -5.66
CA PRO A 26 50.37 2.06 -4.84
C PRO A 26 49.98 3.38 -5.51
N TYR A 27 50.74 3.83 -6.52
CA TYR A 27 50.53 5.11 -7.19
C TYR A 27 49.74 4.99 -8.50
N SER A 28 49.25 3.78 -8.84
CA SER A 28 48.52 3.50 -10.08
C SER A 28 47.25 4.33 -10.25
N GLY A 29 47.27 5.25 -11.22
CA GLY A 29 46.10 6.05 -11.61
C GLY A 29 44.91 5.19 -12.09
N PRO A 30 45.10 4.20 -12.97
CA PRO A 30 44.04 3.29 -13.41
C PRO A 30 43.39 2.51 -12.25
N ALA A 31 44.18 2.10 -11.26
CA ALA A 31 43.66 1.39 -10.08
C ALA A 31 42.74 2.29 -9.24
N ARG A 32 43.12 3.56 -9.02
CA ARG A 32 42.27 4.55 -8.35
C ARG A 32 40.94 4.77 -9.07
N LYS A 33 40.94 4.82 -10.41
CA LYS A 33 39.71 4.93 -11.21
C LYS A 33 38.79 3.72 -10.99
N LYS A 34 39.32 2.50 -11.08
CA LYS A 34 38.56 1.26 -10.81
C LYS A 34 38.02 1.20 -9.40
N LEU A 35 38.78 1.66 -8.40
CA LEU A 35 38.34 1.74 -7.00
C LEU A 35 37.14 2.67 -6.83
N ILE A 36 37.16 3.85 -7.46
CA ILE A 36 36.07 4.83 -7.40
C ILE A 36 34.82 4.28 -8.11
N GLU A 37 34.98 3.73 -9.31
CA GLU A 37 33.87 3.15 -10.09
C GLU A 37 33.26 1.94 -9.40
N GLY A 38 34.09 1.03 -8.87
CA GLY A 38 33.66 -0.12 -8.08
C GLY A 38 32.92 0.30 -6.82
N SER A 39 33.47 1.24 -6.04
CA SER A 39 32.81 1.73 -4.82
C SER A 39 31.45 2.36 -5.11
N ARG A 40 31.36 3.20 -6.15
CA ARG A 40 30.09 3.79 -6.61
C ARG A 40 29.11 2.71 -7.05
N GLY A 41 29.59 1.73 -7.83
CA GLY A 41 28.78 0.64 -8.34
C GLY A 41 28.18 -0.22 -7.23
N ILE A 42 28.92 -0.49 -6.15
CA ILE A 42 28.41 -1.21 -4.97
C ILE A 42 27.30 -0.41 -4.31
N LEU A 43 27.52 0.87 -3.98
CA LEU A 43 26.52 1.70 -3.32
C LEU A 43 25.21 1.78 -4.14
N GLN A 44 25.33 2.02 -5.44
CA GLN A 44 24.19 2.09 -6.34
C GLN A 44 23.50 0.72 -6.53
N GLY A 45 24.28 -0.36 -6.65
CA GLY A 45 23.76 -1.71 -6.80
C GLY A 45 22.98 -2.17 -5.58
N THR A 46 23.53 -1.96 -4.38
CA THR A 46 22.87 -2.28 -3.11
C THR A 46 21.62 -1.44 -2.91
N SER A 47 21.68 -0.13 -3.18
CA SER A 47 20.49 0.73 -3.12
C SER A 47 19.38 0.24 -4.06
N ALA A 48 19.71 -0.07 -5.31
CA ALA A 48 18.74 -0.58 -6.28
C ALA A 48 18.15 -1.93 -5.87
N LEU A 49 18.94 -2.80 -5.22
CA LEU A 49 18.48 -4.08 -4.72
C LEU A 49 17.47 -3.88 -3.58
N LEU A 50 17.78 -3.05 -2.60
CA LEU A 50 16.89 -2.74 -1.47
C LEU A 50 15.59 -2.10 -1.94
N LEU A 51 15.65 -1.18 -2.92
CA LEU A 51 14.46 -0.60 -3.54
C LEU A 51 13.59 -1.65 -4.23
N CYS A 52 14.18 -2.62 -4.95
CA CYS A 52 13.40 -3.70 -5.57
C CYS A 52 12.63 -4.55 -4.53
N PHE A 53 13.23 -4.78 -3.35
CA PHE A 53 12.56 -5.49 -2.25
C PHE A 53 11.43 -4.63 -1.66
N ASP A 54 11.72 -3.36 -1.36
CA ASP A 54 10.74 -2.42 -0.81
C ASP A 54 9.51 -2.28 -1.71
N GLU A 55 9.72 -2.07 -3.01
CA GLU A 55 8.63 -2.01 -4.00
C GLU A 55 7.79 -3.29 -4.03
N SER A 56 8.40 -4.45 -3.77
CA SER A 56 7.68 -5.73 -3.72
C SER A 56 6.77 -5.81 -2.50
N GLU A 57 7.22 -5.34 -1.35
CA GLU A 57 6.38 -5.26 -0.15
C GLU A 57 5.24 -4.25 -0.37
N VAL A 58 5.55 -3.06 -0.91
CA VAL A 58 4.51 -2.05 -1.23
C VAL A 58 3.45 -2.62 -2.18
N ARG A 59 3.83 -3.38 -3.21
CA ARG A 59 2.86 -4.04 -4.11
C ARG A 59 1.91 -5.00 -3.38
N LYS A 60 2.37 -5.70 -2.33
CA LYS A 60 1.51 -6.56 -1.52
C LYS A 60 0.48 -5.74 -0.74
N ILE A 61 0.91 -4.61 -0.15
CA ILE A 61 0.03 -3.69 0.58
C ILE A 61 -1.04 -3.14 -0.36
N VAL A 62 -0.64 -2.61 -1.51
CA VAL A 62 -1.56 -2.06 -2.53
C VAL A 62 -2.56 -3.12 -2.99
N LYS A 63 -2.14 -4.39 -3.14
CA LYS A 63 -3.05 -5.48 -3.49
C LYS A 63 -4.13 -5.69 -2.43
N GLU A 64 -3.80 -5.62 -1.14
CA GLU A 64 -4.80 -5.73 -0.07
C GLU A 64 -5.73 -4.53 -0.02
N CYS A 65 -5.22 -3.30 -0.22
CA CYS A 65 -6.06 -2.10 -0.34
C CYS A 65 -7.03 -2.19 -1.51
N LYS A 66 -6.60 -2.70 -2.67
CA LYS A 66 -7.46 -2.91 -3.84
C LYS A 66 -8.61 -3.88 -3.57
N LYS A 67 -8.38 -4.96 -2.81
CA LYS A 67 -9.49 -5.85 -2.40
C LYS A 67 -10.54 -5.11 -1.57
N VAL A 68 -10.13 -4.19 -0.69
CA VAL A 68 -11.08 -3.37 0.07
C VAL A 68 -11.91 -2.50 -0.88
N LEU A 69 -11.29 -1.89 -1.90
CA LEU A 69 -12.00 -1.14 -2.93
C LEU A 69 -12.98 -2.01 -3.72
N ASP A 70 -12.58 -3.22 -4.10
CA ASP A 70 -13.44 -4.17 -4.83
C ASP A 70 -14.70 -4.49 -4.01
N TYR A 71 -14.57 -4.68 -2.69
CA TYR A 71 -15.73 -4.86 -1.81
C TYR A 71 -16.57 -3.58 -1.68
N LEU A 72 -15.94 -2.41 -1.50
CA LEU A 72 -16.68 -1.15 -1.43
C LEU A 72 -17.49 -0.88 -2.71
N GLY A 73 -17.00 -1.32 -3.87
CA GLY A 73 -17.70 -1.21 -5.15
C GLY A 73 -19.02 -2.00 -5.23
N VAL A 74 -19.22 -3.02 -4.40
CA VAL A 74 -20.50 -3.76 -4.33
C VAL A 74 -21.43 -3.26 -3.24
N ALA A 75 -21.03 -2.25 -2.45
CA ALA A 75 -21.86 -1.74 -1.36
C ALA A 75 -23.22 -1.20 -1.84
N GLU A 76 -23.29 -0.71 -3.08
CA GLU A 76 -24.49 -0.09 -3.62
C GLU A 76 -25.62 -1.07 -3.99
N VAL A 77 -25.30 -2.35 -4.18
CA VAL A 77 -26.25 -3.40 -4.59
C VAL A 77 -26.69 -4.29 -3.43
N ILE A 78 -26.32 -3.94 -2.19
CA ILE A 78 -26.68 -4.71 -1.00
C ILE A 78 -28.02 -4.23 -0.47
N ASP A 79 -29.03 -5.07 -0.67
CA ASP A 79 -30.44 -4.76 -0.42
C ASP A 79 -31.08 -5.65 0.66
N THR A 80 -30.38 -6.67 1.14
CA THR A 80 -30.87 -7.58 2.17
C THR A 80 -29.94 -7.68 3.38
N MET A 81 -30.50 -8.03 4.54
CA MET A 81 -29.71 -8.24 5.76
C MET A 81 -28.76 -9.44 5.64
N GLU A 82 -29.16 -10.47 4.88
CA GLU A 82 -28.34 -11.65 4.62
C GLU A 82 -27.10 -11.27 3.79
N ASP A 83 -27.28 -10.47 2.74
CA ASP A 83 -26.18 -9.96 1.92
C ASP A 83 -25.26 -9.03 2.73
N LEU A 84 -25.82 -8.19 3.62
CA LEU A 84 -25.01 -7.35 4.51
C LEU A 84 -24.15 -8.18 5.46
N VAL A 85 -24.69 -9.27 6.01
CA VAL A 85 -23.92 -10.20 6.86
C VAL A 85 -22.81 -10.86 6.06
N GLN A 86 -23.07 -11.27 4.81
CA GLN A 86 -22.04 -11.85 3.95
C GLN A 86 -20.95 -10.82 3.59
N PHE A 87 -21.34 -9.61 3.21
CA PHE A 87 -20.44 -8.49 2.97
C PHE A 87 -19.51 -8.23 4.17
N LEU A 88 -20.08 -8.20 5.38
CA LEU A 88 -19.31 -8.04 6.62
C LEU A 88 -18.27 -9.15 6.82
N ARG A 89 -18.63 -10.41 6.53
CA ARG A 89 -17.71 -11.55 6.64
C ARG A 89 -16.54 -11.43 5.66
N ASP A 90 -16.76 -10.85 4.49
CA ASP A 90 -15.77 -10.76 3.43
C ASP A 90 -14.87 -9.51 3.56
N ILE A 91 -15.46 -8.36 3.88
CA ILE A 91 -14.71 -7.09 3.99
C ILE A 91 -13.91 -7.00 5.29
N SER A 92 -14.41 -7.53 6.42
CA SER A 92 -13.76 -7.35 7.73
C SER A 92 -12.34 -7.94 7.80
N PRO A 93 -12.08 -9.15 7.27
CA PRO A 93 -10.72 -9.68 7.18
C PRO A 93 -9.81 -8.86 6.25
N ALA A 94 -10.32 -8.43 5.09
CA ALA A 94 -9.56 -7.63 4.14
C ALA A 94 -9.16 -6.27 4.73
N LEU A 95 -10.12 -5.60 5.37
CA LEU A 95 -9.91 -4.33 6.04
C LEU A 95 -8.92 -4.45 7.21
N SER A 96 -9.05 -5.49 8.03
CA SER A 96 -8.14 -5.75 9.14
C SER A 96 -6.71 -6.02 8.68
N LYS A 97 -6.56 -6.73 7.56
CA LYS A 97 -5.24 -6.99 6.96
C LYS A 97 -4.66 -5.70 6.39
N ALA A 98 -5.39 -4.97 5.55
CA ALA A 98 -4.94 -3.70 4.99
C ALA A 98 -4.54 -2.71 6.09
N ALA A 99 -5.36 -2.58 7.13
CA ALA A 99 -5.08 -1.71 8.27
C ALA A 99 -3.75 -2.03 8.98
N ARG A 100 -3.46 -3.33 9.17
CA ARG A 100 -2.22 -3.78 9.81
C ARG A 100 -1.00 -3.48 8.95
N GLU A 101 -1.07 -3.82 7.67
CA GLU A 101 0.04 -3.63 6.71
C GLU A 101 0.35 -2.13 6.51
N VAL A 102 -0.68 -1.29 6.40
CA VAL A 102 -0.53 0.17 6.29
C VAL A 102 0.05 0.78 7.57
N ALA A 103 -0.39 0.33 8.75
CA ALA A 103 0.16 0.79 10.01
C ALA A 103 1.65 0.41 10.16
N ALA A 104 2.01 -0.84 9.82
CA ALA A 104 3.40 -1.28 9.80
C ALA A 104 4.23 -0.41 8.85
N ARG A 105 3.74 -0.18 7.63
CA ARG A 105 4.42 0.67 6.64
C ARG A 105 4.62 2.10 7.14
N ALA A 106 3.59 2.71 7.72
CA ALA A 106 3.69 4.07 8.27
C ALA A 106 4.79 4.18 9.34
N SER A 107 4.99 3.15 10.17
CA SER A 107 6.02 3.12 11.20
C SER A 107 7.46 2.98 10.68
N GLU A 108 7.63 2.45 9.47
CA GLU A 108 8.94 2.24 8.83
C GLU A 108 9.39 3.43 7.98
N LEU A 109 8.47 4.33 7.63
CA LEU A 109 8.78 5.46 6.76
C LEU A 109 9.64 6.51 7.48
N THR A 110 10.75 6.86 6.85
CA THR A 110 11.66 7.90 7.35
C THR A 110 11.21 9.33 7.01
N HIS A 111 10.28 9.49 6.06
CA HIS A 111 9.73 10.79 5.66
C HIS A 111 8.44 11.07 6.45
N PRO A 112 8.46 11.94 7.47
CA PRO A 112 7.34 12.10 8.41
C PRO A 112 6.01 12.50 7.75
N PRO A 113 5.98 13.43 6.76
CA PRO A 113 4.71 13.78 6.11
C PRO A 113 3.98 12.60 5.46
N HIS A 114 4.71 11.62 4.91
CA HIS A 114 4.07 10.43 4.32
C HIS A 114 3.55 9.48 5.39
N ALA A 115 4.31 9.27 6.48
CA ALA A 115 3.89 8.47 7.62
C ALA A 115 2.61 9.04 8.26
N GLU A 116 2.57 10.36 8.46
CA GLU A 116 1.41 11.06 9.00
C GLU A 116 0.18 10.95 8.09
N THR A 117 0.35 11.11 6.77
CA THR A 117 -0.75 10.91 5.81
C THR A 117 -1.32 9.50 5.90
N LEU A 118 -0.47 8.46 5.90
CA LEU A 118 -0.93 7.07 6.02
C LEU A 118 -1.70 6.83 7.31
N ALA A 119 -1.16 7.30 8.45
CA ALA A 119 -1.81 7.17 9.75
C ALA A 119 -3.17 7.88 9.79
N ARG A 120 -3.25 9.10 9.24
CA ARG A 120 -4.50 9.87 9.15
C ARG A 120 -5.56 9.16 8.31
N CYS A 121 -5.20 8.71 7.10
CA CYS A 121 -6.14 8.02 6.22
C CYS A 121 -6.63 6.72 6.86
N LEU A 122 -5.73 5.97 7.50
CA LEU A 122 -6.08 4.75 8.21
C LEU A 122 -7.06 4.99 9.36
N GLU A 123 -6.87 6.04 10.16
CA GLU A 123 -7.81 6.42 11.22
C GLU A 123 -9.17 6.87 10.65
N SER A 124 -9.18 7.57 9.52
CA SER A 124 -10.41 7.94 8.80
C SER A 124 -11.20 6.69 8.38
N VAL A 125 -10.52 5.72 7.75
CA VAL A 125 -11.10 4.44 7.34
C VAL A 125 -11.68 3.66 8.52
N LYS A 126 -10.95 3.57 9.65
CA LYS A 126 -11.45 2.90 10.87
C LYS A 126 -12.71 3.55 11.44
N ARG A 127 -12.82 4.88 11.34
CA ARG A 127 -14.02 5.63 11.78
C ARG A 127 -15.19 5.46 10.80
N LEU A 128 -14.92 5.45 9.50
CA LEU A 128 -15.94 5.32 8.45
C LEU A 128 -16.55 3.92 8.40
N ALA A 129 -15.77 2.87 8.64
CA ALA A 129 -16.23 1.49 8.54
C ALA A 129 -17.51 1.20 9.33
N PRO A 130 -17.60 1.43 10.66
CA PRO A 130 -18.84 1.18 11.40
C PRO A 130 -20.00 2.10 10.96
N VAL A 131 -19.71 3.33 10.54
CA VAL A 131 -20.72 4.29 10.09
C VAL A 131 -21.35 3.83 8.77
N LEU A 132 -20.54 3.34 7.83
CA LEU A 132 -21.01 2.74 6.58
C LEU A 132 -21.92 1.54 6.84
N ILE A 133 -21.52 0.63 7.73
CA ILE A 133 -22.33 -0.55 8.07
C ILE A 133 -23.68 -0.13 8.67
N CYS A 134 -23.69 0.87 9.55
CA CYS A 134 -24.94 1.44 10.08
C CYS A 134 -25.81 2.05 8.98
N ALA A 135 -25.23 2.80 8.04
CA ALA A 135 -25.97 3.39 6.91
C ALA A 135 -26.58 2.32 5.99
N MET A 136 -25.83 1.27 5.66
CA MET A 136 -26.33 0.12 4.89
C MET A 136 -27.50 -0.57 5.62
N LYS A 137 -27.38 -0.78 6.93
CA LYS A 137 -28.44 -1.37 7.74
C LYS A 137 -29.72 -0.54 7.72
N ILE A 138 -29.60 0.79 7.85
CA ILE A 138 -30.75 1.72 7.78
C ILE A 138 -31.41 1.64 6.40
N TYR A 139 -30.61 1.68 5.33
CA TYR A 139 -31.11 1.54 3.96
C TYR A 139 -31.93 0.26 3.76
N ILE A 140 -31.39 -0.90 4.17
CA ILE A 140 -32.07 -2.20 4.07
C ILE A 140 -33.38 -2.20 4.87
N HIS A 141 -33.39 -1.61 6.07
CA HIS A 141 -34.60 -1.52 6.88
C HIS A 141 -35.70 -0.69 6.20
N ILE A 142 -35.35 0.47 5.64
CA ILE A 142 -36.30 1.34 4.92
C ILE A 142 -36.81 0.65 3.64
N LEU A 143 -35.94 -0.05 2.93
CA LEU A 143 -36.30 -0.81 1.73
C LEU A 143 -37.31 -1.93 2.02
N ALA A 144 -37.17 -2.60 3.17
CA ALA A 144 -38.07 -3.68 3.58
C ALA A 144 -39.45 -3.20 4.05
N GLU A 145 -39.67 -1.89 4.27
CA GLU A 145 -40.96 -1.37 4.68
C GLU A 145 -41.98 -1.36 3.51
N ALA A 146 -43.14 -1.97 3.74
CA ALA A 146 -44.18 -2.25 2.73
C ALA A 146 -44.81 -1.02 2.03
N ASN A 147 -44.55 0.20 2.51
CA ASN A 147 -45.16 1.44 2.00
C ASN A 147 -44.25 2.25 1.05
N GLY A 148 -43.23 1.63 0.46
CA GLY A 148 -42.38 2.30 -0.55
C GLY A 148 -41.45 3.37 0.03
N GLY A 149 -40.94 3.11 1.24
CA GLY A 149 -39.82 3.81 1.90
C GLY A 149 -39.67 5.29 1.58
N LYS A 150 -40.46 6.17 2.22
CA LYS A 150 -40.13 7.60 2.24
C LYS A 150 -38.71 7.76 2.81
N GLY A 151 -37.80 8.38 2.05
CA GLY A 151 -36.40 8.56 2.43
C GLY A 151 -35.46 7.43 2.01
N ILE A 152 -35.90 6.50 1.15
CA ILE A 152 -35.00 5.48 0.59
C ILE A 152 -33.88 6.09 -0.27
N GLU A 153 -34.20 7.13 -1.05
CA GLU A 153 -33.21 7.87 -1.84
C GLU A 153 -32.16 8.51 -0.92
N ASP A 154 -32.58 9.23 0.13
CA ASP A 154 -31.67 9.82 1.12
C ASP A 154 -30.77 8.77 1.80
N ALA A 155 -31.34 7.60 2.13
CA ALA A 155 -30.59 6.51 2.75
C ALA A 155 -29.56 5.90 1.78
N ALA A 156 -29.93 5.73 0.50
CA ALA A 156 -29.04 5.26 -0.55
C ALA A 156 -27.91 6.25 -0.83
N GLU A 157 -28.23 7.55 -0.93
CA GLU A 157 -27.24 8.61 -1.10
C GLU A 157 -26.24 8.65 0.06
N ASN A 158 -26.71 8.56 1.30
CA ASN A 158 -25.84 8.54 2.48
C ASN A 158 -24.90 7.31 2.48
N ARG A 159 -25.42 6.12 2.15
CA ARG A 159 -24.61 4.89 2.00
C ARG A 159 -23.52 5.09 0.93
N ASN A 160 -23.92 5.57 -0.26
CA ASN A 160 -23.01 5.73 -1.40
C ASN A 160 -21.94 6.79 -1.10
N TYR A 161 -22.31 7.90 -0.45
CA TYR A 161 -21.39 8.92 0.02
C TYR A 161 -20.34 8.34 0.99
N LEU A 162 -20.76 7.53 1.97
CA LEU A 162 -19.85 6.92 2.94
C LEU A 162 -18.92 5.90 2.28
N ALA A 163 -19.42 5.08 1.36
CA ALA A 163 -18.62 4.13 0.59
C ALA A 163 -17.57 4.85 -0.26
N GLN A 164 -17.97 5.90 -0.98
CA GLN A 164 -17.06 6.71 -1.80
C GLN A 164 -16.00 7.39 -0.94
N ARG A 165 -16.40 8.01 0.18
CA ARG A 165 -15.47 8.68 1.09
C ARG A 165 -14.44 7.71 1.67
N MET A 166 -14.85 6.48 1.99
CA MET A 166 -13.92 5.44 2.44
C MET A 166 -12.99 4.99 1.31
N ALA A 167 -13.50 4.87 0.07
CA ALA A 167 -12.70 4.56 -1.09
C ALA A 167 -11.64 5.63 -1.39
N ASP A 168 -11.99 6.92 -1.24
CA ASP A 168 -11.06 8.03 -1.44
C ASP A 168 -9.88 7.98 -0.46
N GLU A 169 -10.12 7.65 0.81
CA GLU A 169 -9.05 7.46 1.80
C GLU A 169 -8.16 6.26 1.47
N ILE A 170 -8.73 5.17 0.92
CA ILE A 170 -7.96 4.02 0.46
C ILE A 170 -7.14 4.36 -0.80
N HIS A 171 -7.67 5.17 -1.71
CA HIS A 171 -6.92 5.70 -2.85
C HIS A 171 -5.76 6.58 -2.39
N GLU A 172 -5.96 7.42 -1.38
CA GLU A 172 -4.91 8.26 -0.81
C GLU A 172 -3.82 7.42 -0.11
N ILE A 173 -4.17 6.27 0.48
CA ILE A 173 -3.19 5.30 1.00
C ILE A 173 -2.36 4.65 -0.12
N ILE A 174 -2.97 4.41 -1.28
CA ILE A 174 -2.29 3.79 -2.44
C ILE A 174 -1.34 4.78 -3.12
N ARG A 175 -1.67 6.08 -3.09
CA ARG A 175 -0.92 7.17 -3.72
C ARG A 175 0.44 7.41 -3.09
#